data_AF-A0A2E3PAM0-F1
#
_entry.id   AF-A0A2E3PAM0-F1
#
_cell.length_a   1.000
_cell.length_b   1.000
_cell.length_c   1.000
_cell.angle_alpha   90.00
_cell.angle_beta   90.00
_cell.angle_gamma   90.00
#
_symmetry.space_group_name_H-M   'P 1'
#
loop_
_entity.id
_entity.type
_entity.pdbx_description
1 polymer ?
#
loop_
_entity_poly.entity_id
_entity_poly.type
_entity_poly.pdbx_seq_one_letter_code
_entity_poly.pdbx_strand_id
1 'polypeptide(L)'
;MLNMTFASVLVGLPAGAGAFLLVNPKSNRDAGASMFLLLYAAALAAVFALFNPGGKILVGAIWLKMPGAFVLGCLVGGLLGWRHRRKGKY
;
A
#
# COMPACT_ATOMS: atom_id res chain seq x y z
N MET A 1 6.25 -18.40 10.60
CA MET A 1 5.56 -18.02 9.35
C MET A 1 4.97 -16.62 9.51
N LEU A 2 5.74 -15.56 9.24
CA LEU A 2 5.19 -14.20 9.18
C LEU A 2 4.35 -14.15 7.88
N ASN A 3 3.04 -14.28 8.06
CA ASN A 3 2.12 -14.73 7.03
C ASN A 3 1.78 -13.58 6.07
N MET A 4 1.42 -13.89 4.83
CA MET A 4 1.13 -12.90 3.79
C MET A 4 0.11 -11.84 4.25
N THR A 5 -0.80 -12.23 5.14
CA THR A 5 -1.74 -11.39 5.88
C THR A 5 -1.09 -10.20 6.58
N PHE A 6 0.10 -10.38 7.16
CA PHE A 6 0.81 -9.33 7.90
C PHE A 6 1.32 -8.23 6.97
N ALA A 7 1.81 -8.61 5.77
CA ALA A 7 2.21 -7.66 4.73
C ALA A 7 1.00 -6.91 4.14
N SER A 8 -0.12 -7.60 3.95
CA SER A 8 -1.37 -6.98 3.49
C SER A 8 -1.91 -5.95 4.48
N VAL A 9 -1.86 -6.23 5.78
CA VAL A 9 -2.39 -5.32 6.82
C VAL A 9 -1.46 -4.14 7.05
N LEU A 10 -0.15 -4.35 7.13
CA LEU A 10 0.81 -3.29 7.43
C LEU A 10 1.12 -2.38 6.24
N VAL A 11 1.13 -2.93 5.02
CA VAL A 11 1.57 -2.19 3.82
C VAL A 11 0.43 -2.08 2.81
N GLY A 12 -0.28 -3.18 2.54
CA GLY A 12 -1.33 -3.21 1.52
C GLY A 12 -2.54 -2.31 1.81
N LEU A 13 -3.05 -2.34 3.05
CA LEU A 13 -4.19 -1.51 3.47
C LEU A 13 -3.86 -0.02 3.45
N PRO A 14 -2.75 0.45 4.05
CA PRO A 14 -2.35 1.85 3.96
C PRO A 14 -2.07 2.30 2.52
N ALA A 15 -1.40 1.47 1.71
CA ALA A 15 -1.15 1.77 0.30
C ALA A 15 -2.46 1.90 -0.51
N GLY A 16 -3.42 1.01 -0.27
CA GLY A 16 -4.73 1.05 -0.94
C GLY A 16 -5.59 2.23 -0.50
N ALA A 17 -5.62 2.53 0.80
CA ALA A 17 -6.32 3.71 1.31
C ALA A 17 -5.70 5.00 0.78
N GLY A 18 -4.36 5.08 0.77
CA GLY A 18 -3.62 6.20 0.20
C GLY A 18 -3.91 6.38 -1.29
N ALA A 19 -3.83 5.31 -2.08
CA ALA A 19 -4.12 5.36 -3.52
C ALA A 19 -5.59 5.71 -3.83
N PHE A 20 -6.55 5.22 -3.03
CA PHE A 20 -7.96 5.56 -3.17
C PHE A 20 -8.20 7.06 -2.94
N LEU A 21 -7.66 7.60 -1.85
CA LEU A 21 -7.79 9.01 -1.50
C LEU A 21 -7.08 9.91 -2.51
N LEU A 22 -5.94 9.46 -3.07
CA LEU A 22 -5.23 10.16 -4.12
C LEU A 22 -6.06 10.27 -5.42
N VAL A 23 -6.78 9.20 -5.78
CA VAL A 23 -7.59 9.16 -7.01
C VAL A 23 -8.96 9.83 -6.83
N ASN A 24 -9.48 9.86 -5.60
CA ASN A 24 -10.76 10.48 -5.27
C ASN A 24 -10.67 11.43 -4.06
N PRO A 25 -9.91 12.53 -4.16
CA PRO A 25 -9.77 13.49 -3.07
C PRO A 25 -11.07 14.29 -2.92
N LYS A 26 -11.67 14.27 -1.71
CA LYS A 26 -12.83 15.12 -1.38
C LYS A 26 -12.41 16.45 -0.74
N SER A 27 -11.23 16.50 -0.12
CA SER A 27 -10.68 17.69 0.54
C SER A 27 -9.15 17.75 0.44
N ASN A 28 -8.55 18.94 0.63
CA ASN A 28 -7.10 19.11 0.75
C ASN A 28 -6.49 18.29 1.91
N ARG A 29 -7.27 17.98 2.96
CA ARG A 29 -6.84 17.07 4.02
C ARG A 29 -6.67 15.62 3.54
N ASP A 30 -7.46 15.19 2.56
CA ASP A 30 -7.38 13.84 1.99
C ASP A 30 -6.12 13.67 1.13
N ALA A 31 -5.69 14.74 0.45
CA ALA A 31 -4.43 14.76 -0.27
C ALA A 31 -3.24 14.58 0.70
N GLY A 32 -3.25 15.29 1.83
CA GLY A 32 -2.23 15.11 2.88
C GLY A 32 -2.23 13.71 3.49
N ALA A 33 -3.41 13.17 3.81
CA ALA A 33 -3.55 11.81 4.32
C ALA A 33 -3.11 10.75 3.30
N SER A 34 -3.43 10.94 2.02
CA SER A 34 -3.03 10.04 0.93
C SER A 34 -1.51 9.95 0.79
N MET A 35 -0.84 11.10 0.84
CA MET A 35 0.60 11.18 0.73
C MET A 35 1.29 10.57 1.95
N PHE A 36 0.77 10.82 3.15
CA PHE A 36 1.29 10.20 4.37
C PHE A 36 1.14 8.67 4.35
N LEU A 37 -0.02 8.15 3.94
CA LEU A 37 -0.28 6.71 3.87
C LEU A 37 0.59 6.01 2.82
N LEU A 38 0.79 6.64 1.65
CA LEU A 38 1.67 6.12 0.60
C LEU A 38 3.14 6.13 1.03
N LEU A 39 3.60 7.23 1.65
CA LEU A 39 4.96 7.33 2.15
C LEU A 39 5.23 6.35 3.30
N TYR A 40 4.28 6.18 4.22
CA TYR A 40 4.36 5.20 5.29
C TYR A 40 4.48 3.78 4.73
N ALA A 41 3.62 3.41 3.79
CA ALA A 41 3.65 2.09 3.17
C ALA A 41 4.93 1.85 2.35
N ALA A 42 5.40 2.87 1.63
CA ALA A 42 6.66 2.81 0.87
C ALA A 42 7.89 2.71 1.79
N ALA A 43 7.93 3.48 2.88
CA ALA A 43 9.02 3.43 3.86
C ALA A 43 9.07 2.06 4.54
N LEU A 44 7.92 1.49 4.93
CA LEU A 44 7.86 0.14 5.46
C LEU A 44 8.32 -0.90 4.45
N ALA A 45 7.83 -0.85 3.20
CA ALA A 45 8.27 -1.77 2.16
C ALA A 45 9.79 -1.67 1.92
N ALA A 46 10.34 -0.45 1.91
CA ALA A 46 11.77 -0.19 1.76
C ALA A 46 12.59 -0.67 2.95
N VAL A 47 12.14 -0.44 4.18
CA VAL A 47 12.80 -0.93 5.41
C VAL A 47 12.81 -2.46 5.41
N PHE A 48 11.69 -3.11 5.07
CA PHE A 48 11.63 -4.57 5.00
C PHE A 48 12.49 -5.16 3.88
N ALA A 49 12.65 -4.46 2.75
CA ALA A 49 13.59 -4.83 1.72
C ALA A 49 15.04 -4.63 2.22
N LEU A 50 15.43 -3.43 2.63
CA LEU A 50 16.81 -3.08 2.97
C LEU A 50 17.34 -3.77 4.24
N PHE A 51 16.51 -3.96 5.27
CA PHE A 51 16.93 -4.58 6.54
C PHE A 51 16.86 -6.11 6.54
N ASN A 52 16.56 -6.75 5.40
CA ASN A 52 16.81 -8.18 5.25
C ASN A 52 17.97 -8.47 4.26
N PRO A 53 19.22 -8.02 4.53
CA PRO A 53 20.36 -8.25 3.67
C PRO A 53 21.05 -9.62 3.89
N GLY A 54 20.40 -10.62 4.49
CA GLY A 54 21.14 -11.82 4.89
C GLY A 54 20.38 -13.12 5.07
N GLY A 55 19.13 -13.26 4.61
CA GLY A 55 18.43 -14.55 4.66
C GLY A 55 18.24 -15.15 6.07
N LYS A 56 18.52 -14.39 7.14
CA LYS A 56 18.52 -14.88 8.53
C LYS A 56 17.15 -14.87 9.19
N ILE A 57 16.16 -14.18 8.62
CA ILE A 57 14.85 -14.05 9.30
C ILE A 57 13.82 -15.01 8.74
N LEU A 58 13.53 -15.13 7.45
CA LEU A 58 12.48 -16.07 7.03
C LEU A 58 12.52 -16.32 5.52
N VAL A 59 12.43 -17.60 5.14
CA VAL A 59 11.86 -18.18 3.91
C VAL A 59 11.71 -17.19 2.74
N GLY A 60 12.50 -17.41 1.68
CA GLY A 60 12.75 -16.54 0.51
C GLY A 60 11.57 -15.99 -0.32
N ALA A 61 10.37 -15.90 0.23
CA ALA A 61 9.22 -15.26 -0.37
C ALA A 61 8.80 -13.94 0.32
N ILE A 62 9.24 -13.63 1.55
CA ILE A 62 8.80 -12.40 2.27
C ILE A 62 9.32 -11.11 1.63
N TRP A 63 10.54 -11.15 1.08
CA TRP A 63 11.14 -10.03 0.35
C TRP A 63 10.31 -9.57 -0.85
N LEU A 64 9.62 -10.51 -1.52
CA LEU A 64 8.71 -10.20 -2.62
C LEU A 64 7.29 -9.85 -2.15
N LYS A 65 6.87 -10.37 -0.98
CA LYS A 65 5.51 -10.20 -0.46
C LYS A 65 5.19 -8.78 0.01
N MET A 66 6.15 -8.08 0.62
CA MET A 66 5.94 -6.71 1.11
C MET A 66 5.84 -5.68 -0.03
N PRO A 67 6.77 -5.64 -1.01
CA PRO A 67 6.60 -4.83 -2.21
C PRO A 67 5.39 -5.26 -3.04
N GLY A 68 5.12 -6.57 -3.14
CA GLY A 68 3.94 -7.09 -3.84
C GLY A 68 2.62 -6.62 -3.20
N ALA A 69 2.53 -6.60 -1.87
CA ALA A 69 1.38 -6.08 -1.14
C ALA A 69 1.20 -4.57 -1.34
N PHE A 70 2.29 -3.81 -1.40
CA PHE A 70 2.25 -2.38 -1.74
C PHE A 70 1.67 -2.14 -3.13
N VAL A 71 2.20 -2.83 -4.15
CA VAL A 71 1.74 -2.68 -5.54
C VAL A 71 0.27 -3.11 -5.67
N LEU A 72 -0.12 -4.25 -5.09
CA LEU A 72 -1.51 -4.70 -5.08
C LEU A 72 -2.43 -3.70 -4.37
N GLY A 73 -2.02 -3.19 -3.21
CA GLY A 73 -2.76 -2.16 -2.48
C GLY A 73 -3.01 -0.92 -3.34
N CYS A 74 -1.96 -0.37 -3.94
CA CYS A 74 -2.05 0.78 -4.84
C CYS A 74 -2.98 0.54 -6.04
N LEU A 75 -2.87 -0.63 -6.69
CA LEU A 75 -3.71 -0.99 -7.83
C LEU A 75 -5.19 -1.10 -7.42
N VAL A 76 -5.48 -1.83 -6.34
CA VAL A 76 -6.86 -2.03 -5.86
C VAL A 76 -7.46 -0.69 -5.40
N GLY A 77 -6.73 0.07 -4.58
CA GLY A 77 -7.15 1.38 -4.09
C GLY A 77 -7.40 2.38 -5.22
N GLY A 78 -6.47 2.45 -6.19
CA GLY A 78 -6.61 3.31 -7.36
C GLY A 78 -7.78 2.92 -8.27
N LEU A 79 -7.97 1.62 -8.53
CA LEU A 79 -9.10 1.10 -9.33
C LEU A 79 -10.46 1.37 -8.65
N LEU A 80 -10.54 1.18 -7.34
CA LEU A 80 -11.74 1.50 -6.56
C LEU A 80 -12.02 3.00 -6.57
N GLY A 81 -11.00 3.83 -6.36
CA GLY A 81 -11.12 5.29 -6.40
C GLY A 81 -11.60 5.77 -7.77
N TRP A 82 -11.06 5.18 -8.83
CA TRP A 82 -11.44 5.49 -10.21
C TRP A 82 -12.88 5.05 -10.54
N ARG A 83 -13.28 3.83 -10.15
CA ARG A 83 -14.67 3.37 -10.29
C ARG A 83 -15.64 4.26 -9.53
N HIS A 84 -15.29 4.67 -8.31
CA HIS A 84 -16.12 5.54 -7.49
C HIS A 84 -16.27 6.92 -8.12
N ARG A 85 -15.18 7.51 -8.62
CA ARG A 85 -15.19 8.78 -9.35
C ARG A 85 -16.04 8.73 -10.62
N ARG A 86 -16.08 7.59 -11.32
CA ARG A 86 -16.94 7.38 -12.50
C ARG A 86 -18.43 7.27 -12.17
N LYS A 87 -18.78 6.71 -11.01
CA LYS A 87 -20.19 6.57 -10.58
C LYS A 87 -20.81 7.88 -10.08
N GLY A 88 -20.02 8.77 -9.48
CA GLY A 88 -20.50 10.08 -9.00
C GLY A 88 -20.64 11.18 -10.06
N LYS A 89 -20.63 10.83 -11.37
CA LYS A 89 -20.75 11.77 -12.50
C LYS A 89 -22.12 11.74 -13.20
N TYR A 90 -23.11 11.05 -12.63
CA TYR A 90 -24.50 11.06 -13.10
C TYR A 90 -25.39 11.74 -12.06
#